data_AF-A0A4Y9MR77-F1
#
_entry.id   AF-A0A4Y9MR77-F1
#
_cell.length_a   1.000
_cell.length_b   1.000
_cell.length_c   1.000
_cell.angle_alpha   90.00
_cell.angle_beta   90.00
_cell.angle_gamma   90.00
#
_symmetry.space_group_name_H-M   'P 1'
#
loop_
_entity.id
_entity.type
_entity.pdbx_description
1 polymer ?
#
loop_
_entity_poly.entity_id
_entity_poly.type
_entity_poly.pdbx_seq_one_letter_code
_entity_poly.pdbx_strand_id
1 'polypeptide(L)'
;MTRDVDVSTPRGDAPHQDTTGLRRFGLRALLGWAALLVGAVPFLLLWLLVQSSWPPLASLDGEVAAELNQQVSGSPLLVTVLRWVTDLGGTAFAVLVMVLATVFLLIRRQRRLAAFVAVTGIGLAILGPVAKAVVDRARPVVQSPVVETPSNASFPSGHSMTAMVVYGALLLVALPSVRRRARPWLVAATAVVVVAVGFTRLALGVHFVSDVLAGWALGAGWLAVTAAAFRGWQHSRGREPDVPLDPLDVPPGGEAHLAPSSDPALPGGRRTVLRLLAAAAGVFAVLTLLGLLVTAVLTDTWLGRFDRSVVQWIVEQRSPGLTTFMETLSVLSDTRVVIAVGLALAVLGLAVAASWRPAVFVVVTIVGEVLLYFASSRVVDRLRPEVADLVGGLPSGASWPSGHVAAAVAVYGALAALVIVYGRGRWRWWVLAVPAVLAPAIGISRIYVAAHYPTDVLAGLLLGAVWVWACARYLLPPPGRGVRAGTAAAAARGRM
;
A
#
# COMPACT_ATOMS: atom_id res chain seq x y z
N MET A 1 7.99 93.26 9.01
CA MET A 1 6.99 92.46 9.72
C MET A 1 5.84 92.20 8.77
N THR A 2 5.94 91.13 7.98
CA THR A 2 4.85 90.48 7.24
C THR A 2 5.39 89.12 6.83
N ARG A 3 4.74 88.07 7.34
CA ARG A 3 5.12 86.65 7.22
C ARG A 3 4.76 86.16 5.82
N ASP A 4 5.72 85.58 5.10
CA ASP A 4 5.42 84.69 3.97
C ASP A 4 4.80 83.41 4.51
N VAL A 5 3.60 83.12 4.00
CA VAL A 5 2.83 81.91 4.30
C VAL A 5 3.35 80.80 3.40
N ASP A 6 4.04 79.84 4.01
CA ASP A 6 4.45 78.59 3.39
C ASP A 6 3.20 77.76 3.06
N VAL A 7 2.84 77.71 1.78
CA VAL A 7 1.74 76.88 1.28
C VAL A 7 2.27 75.45 1.19
N SER A 8 2.09 74.70 2.28
CA SER A 8 2.26 73.26 2.30
C SER A 8 1.27 72.61 1.31
N THR A 9 1.75 72.28 0.12
CA THR A 9 1.05 71.35 -0.79
C THR A 9 0.89 70.00 -0.06
N PRO A 10 -0.32 69.44 0.08
CA PRO A 10 -0.45 68.08 0.56
C PRO A 10 0.14 67.17 -0.51
N ARG A 11 1.21 66.45 -0.18
CA ARG A 11 1.63 65.28 -0.96
C ARG A 11 0.43 64.34 -0.94
N GLY A 12 -0.29 64.28 -2.06
CA GLY A 12 -1.24 63.21 -2.30
C GLY A 12 -0.45 61.92 -2.28
N ASP A 13 -0.63 61.14 -1.21
CA ASP A 13 -0.32 59.73 -1.21
C ASP A 13 -1.15 59.12 -2.34
N ALA A 14 -0.51 58.97 -3.51
CA ALA A 14 -1.07 58.17 -4.57
C ALA A 14 -1.39 56.81 -3.96
N PRO A 15 -2.61 56.28 -4.10
CA PRO A 15 -2.90 54.95 -3.62
C PRO A 15 -1.91 54.03 -4.32
N HIS A 16 -1.02 53.38 -3.58
CA HIS A 16 -0.27 52.24 -4.08
C HIS A 16 -1.33 51.20 -4.45
N GLN A 17 -1.82 51.29 -5.68
CA GLN A 17 -2.80 50.40 -6.23
C GLN A 17 -2.20 49.00 -6.13
N ASP A 18 -2.93 48.13 -5.45
CA ASP A 18 -2.67 46.73 -5.15
C ASP A 18 -2.67 45.87 -6.44
N THR A 19 -1.97 46.35 -7.47
CA THR A 19 -1.84 45.76 -8.81
C THR A 19 -1.11 44.43 -8.76
N THR A 20 -0.26 44.23 -7.76
CA THR A 20 0.35 42.94 -7.40
C THR A 20 -0.69 41.94 -6.92
N GLY A 21 -1.67 42.36 -6.10
CA GLY A 21 -2.78 41.52 -5.63
C GLY A 21 -3.69 41.05 -6.78
N LEU A 22 -4.10 41.98 -7.66
CA LEU A 22 -4.94 41.70 -8.83
C LEU A 22 -4.23 40.81 -9.87
N ARG A 23 -2.96 41.06 -10.17
CA ARG A 23 -2.18 40.20 -11.10
C ARG A 23 -1.97 38.80 -10.53
N ARG A 24 -1.73 38.66 -9.22
CA ARG A 24 -1.60 37.36 -8.53
C ARG A 24 -2.93 36.62 -8.48
N PHE A 25 -4.05 37.31 -8.26
CA PHE A 25 -5.39 36.72 -8.34
C PHE A 25 -5.70 36.22 -9.76
N GLY A 26 -5.42 37.02 -10.79
CA GLY A 26 -5.59 36.64 -12.19
C GLY A 26 -4.75 35.41 -12.57
N LEU A 27 -3.46 35.37 -12.18
CA LEU A 27 -2.60 34.21 -12.42
C LEU A 27 -3.11 32.93 -11.73
N ARG A 28 -3.69 33.05 -10.53
CA ARG A 28 -4.24 31.91 -9.76
C ARG A 28 -5.53 31.36 -10.38
N ALA A 29 -6.43 32.25 -10.79
CA ALA A 29 -7.62 31.86 -11.55
C ALA A 29 -7.20 31.16 -12.85
N LEU A 30 -6.21 31.70 -13.58
CA LEU A 30 -5.69 31.09 -14.80
C LEU A 30 -5.06 29.72 -14.57
N LEU A 31 -4.29 29.52 -13.48
CA LEU A 31 -3.73 28.22 -13.13
C LEU A 31 -4.80 27.20 -12.73
N GLY A 32 -5.84 27.63 -12.00
CA GLY A 32 -6.99 26.78 -11.67
C GLY A 32 -7.80 26.37 -12.90
N TRP A 33 -8.03 27.30 -13.82
CA TRP A 33 -8.66 27.02 -15.11
C TRP A 33 -7.80 26.11 -15.98
N ALA A 34 -6.50 26.36 -16.08
CA ALA A 34 -5.57 25.50 -16.82
C ALA A 34 -5.54 24.08 -16.24
N ALA A 35 -5.52 23.94 -14.91
CA ALA A 35 -5.60 22.64 -14.22
C ALA A 35 -6.89 21.87 -14.57
N LEU A 36 -8.02 22.57 -14.60
CA LEU A 36 -9.31 21.99 -14.98
C LEU A 36 -9.33 21.58 -16.45
N LEU A 37 -8.81 22.42 -17.35
CA LEU A 37 -8.77 22.18 -18.79
C LEU A 37 -7.86 20.99 -19.17
N VAL A 38 -6.73 20.82 -18.48
CA VAL A 38 -5.77 19.71 -18.73
C VAL A 38 -6.42 18.33 -18.59
N GLY A 39 -7.38 18.18 -17.68
CA GLY A 39 -8.11 16.92 -17.53
C GLY A 39 -9.46 16.89 -18.25
N ALA A 40 -10.24 17.97 -18.14
CA ALA A 40 -11.60 18.01 -18.65
C ALA A 40 -11.66 17.98 -20.19
N VAL A 41 -10.77 18.71 -20.88
CA VAL A 41 -10.82 18.78 -22.36
C VAL A 41 -10.49 17.43 -22.99
N PRO A 42 -9.37 16.75 -22.64
CA PRO A 42 -9.09 15.43 -23.21
C PRO A 42 -10.15 14.39 -22.82
N PHE A 43 -10.67 14.45 -21.59
CA PHE A 43 -11.74 13.56 -21.15
C PHE A 43 -13.03 13.74 -21.96
N LEU A 44 -13.49 14.98 -22.13
CA LEU A 44 -14.71 15.29 -22.89
C LEU A 44 -14.55 14.94 -24.38
N LEU A 45 -13.38 15.21 -24.97
CA LEU A 45 -13.09 14.82 -26.34
C LEU A 45 -13.14 13.29 -26.52
N LEU A 46 -12.47 12.54 -25.64
CA LEU A 46 -12.52 11.07 -25.67
C LEU A 46 -13.94 10.55 -25.47
N TRP A 47 -14.69 11.14 -24.53
CA TRP A 47 -16.09 10.79 -24.32
C TRP A 47 -16.95 11.02 -25.57
N LEU A 48 -16.81 12.16 -26.24
CA LEU A 48 -17.53 12.47 -27.48
C LEU A 48 -17.15 11.53 -28.63
N LEU A 49 -15.86 11.22 -28.80
CA LEU A 49 -15.39 10.28 -29.83
C LEU A 49 -15.92 8.86 -29.59
N VAL A 50 -15.99 8.45 -28.32
CA VAL A 50 -16.56 7.17 -27.90
C VAL A 50 -18.08 7.14 -28.13
N GLN A 51 -18.80 8.19 -27.71
CA GLN A 51 -20.25 8.28 -27.87
C GLN A 51 -20.67 8.29 -29.34
N SER A 52 -19.88 8.96 -30.18
CA SER A 52 -20.10 9.02 -31.63
C SER A 52 -19.66 7.75 -32.38
N SER A 53 -19.10 6.76 -31.66
CA SER A 53 -18.57 5.52 -32.26
C SER A 53 -17.60 5.81 -33.43
N TRP A 54 -16.72 6.79 -33.26
CA TRP A 54 -15.82 7.22 -34.33
C TRP A 54 -14.97 6.03 -34.84
N PRO A 55 -15.09 5.62 -36.12
CA PRO A 55 -14.57 4.33 -36.59
C PRO A 55 -13.06 4.11 -36.36
N PRO A 56 -12.17 5.10 -36.52
CA PRO A 56 -10.74 4.93 -36.23
C PRO A 56 -10.44 4.62 -34.77
N LEU A 57 -11.18 5.23 -33.84
CA LEU A 57 -11.00 4.96 -32.41
C LEU A 57 -11.60 3.61 -32.02
N ALA A 58 -12.78 3.28 -32.55
CA ALA A 58 -13.45 2.02 -32.27
C ALA A 58 -12.68 0.79 -32.79
N SER A 59 -12.09 0.89 -33.99
CA SER A 59 -11.23 -0.16 -34.55
C SER A 59 -9.95 -0.34 -33.74
N LEU A 60 -9.24 0.75 -33.42
CA LEU A 60 -8.04 0.70 -32.58
C LEU A 60 -8.34 0.11 -31.19
N ASP A 61 -9.43 0.52 -30.56
CA ASP A 61 -9.87 0.00 -29.26
C ASP A 61 -10.09 -1.53 -29.32
N GLY A 62 -10.75 -2.03 -30.36
CA GLY A 62 -11.04 -3.45 -30.56
C GLY A 62 -9.80 -4.29 -30.87
N GLU A 63 -8.98 -3.85 -31.83
CA GLU A 63 -7.78 -4.56 -32.28
C GLU A 63 -6.76 -4.71 -31.15
N VAL A 64 -6.45 -3.60 -30.44
CA VAL A 64 -5.46 -3.61 -29.36
C VAL A 64 -5.92 -4.48 -28.19
N ALA A 65 -7.20 -4.42 -27.82
CA ALA A 65 -7.73 -5.23 -26.73
C ALA A 65 -7.71 -6.73 -27.07
N ALA A 66 -8.08 -7.10 -28.30
CA ALA A 66 -8.10 -8.48 -28.75
C ALA A 66 -6.69 -9.09 -28.83
N GLU A 67 -5.75 -8.40 -29.47
CA GLU A 67 -4.37 -8.86 -29.66
C GLU A 67 -3.66 -9.08 -28.31
N LEU A 68 -3.75 -8.10 -27.40
CA LEU A 68 -3.11 -8.19 -26.10
C LEU A 68 -3.74 -9.29 -25.23
N ASN A 69 -5.07 -9.46 -25.27
CA ASN A 69 -5.74 -10.51 -24.51
C ASN A 69 -5.37 -11.90 -25.01
N GLN A 70 -5.25 -12.08 -26.33
CA GLN A 70 -4.83 -13.35 -26.93
C GLN A 70 -3.41 -13.75 -26.49
N GLN A 71 -2.47 -12.80 -26.48
CA GLN A 71 -1.09 -13.07 -26.03
C GLN A 71 -0.99 -13.42 -24.54
N VAL A 72 -1.89 -12.88 -23.72
CA VAL A 72 -1.85 -13.05 -22.25
C VAL A 72 -2.60 -14.27 -21.77
N SER A 73 -3.76 -14.57 -22.37
CA SER A 73 -4.68 -15.62 -21.92
C SER A 73 -4.06 -17.03 -21.86
N GLY A 74 -3.04 -17.31 -22.69
CA GLY A 74 -2.35 -18.60 -22.72
C GLY A 74 -1.40 -18.89 -21.55
N SER A 75 -1.06 -17.91 -20.71
CA SER A 75 -0.07 -18.07 -19.63
C SER A 75 -0.64 -17.74 -18.24
N PRO A 76 -0.93 -18.75 -17.41
CA PRO A 76 -1.45 -18.54 -16.05
C PRO A 76 -0.53 -17.68 -15.17
N LEU A 77 0.79 -17.81 -15.34
CA LEU A 77 1.77 -17.01 -14.62
C LEU A 77 1.67 -15.52 -15.01
N LEU A 78 1.58 -15.24 -16.31
CA LEU A 78 1.47 -13.87 -16.80
C LEU A 78 0.17 -13.20 -16.33
N VAL A 79 -0.96 -13.93 -16.40
CA VAL A 79 -2.25 -13.46 -15.85
C VAL A 79 -2.12 -13.16 -14.35
N THR A 80 -1.44 -14.01 -13.59
CA THR A 80 -1.23 -13.80 -12.15
C THR A 80 -0.40 -12.55 -11.88
N VAL A 81 0.71 -12.36 -12.60
CA VAL A 81 1.54 -11.15 -12.48
C VAL A 81 0.75 -9.89 -12.84
N LEU A 82 0.01 -9.90 -13.94
CA LEU A 82 -0.82 -8.76 -14.36
C LEU A 82 -1.93 -8.46 -13.35
N ARG A 83 -2.51 -9.48 -12.70
CA ARG A 83 -3.46 -9.32 -11.60
C ARG A 83 -2.83 -8.61 -10.39
N TRP A 84 -1.62 -9.00 -9.99
CA TRP A 84 -0.90 -8.32 -8.92
C TRP A 84 -0.56 -6.86 -9.26
N VAL A 85 -0.14 -6.59 -10.50
CA VAL A 85 0.16 -5.22 -10.95
C VAL A 85 -1.11 -4.39 -11.07
N THR A 86 -2.21 -4.94 -11.59
CA THR A 86 -3.46 -4.17 -11.68
C THR A 86 -4.05 -3.88 -10.30
N ASP A 87 -3.87 -4.74 -9.30
CA ASP A 87 -4.38 -4.52 -7.94
C ASP A 87 -3.81 -3.24 -7.32
N LEU A 88 -2.63 -2.76 -7.77
CA LEU A 88 -2.04 -1.48 -7.39
C LEU A 88 -2.88 -0.25 -7.80
N GLY A 89 -3.80 -0.41 -8.75
CA GLY A 89 -4.81 0.59 -9.13
C GLY A 89 -6.19 0.32 -8.55
N GLY A 90 -6.36 -0.73 -7.74
CA GLY A 90 -7.65 -1.13 -7.20
C GLY A 90 -8.14 -0.20 -6.08
N THR A 91 -9.47 -0.09 -5.92
CA THR A 91 -10.10 0.77 -4.91
C THR A 91 -9.68 0.43 -3.49
N ALA A 92 -9.62 -0.87 -3.13
CA ALA A 92 -9.23 -1.30 -1.80
C ALA A 92 -7.79 -0.89 -1.46
N PHE A 93 -6.87 -1.06 -2.42
CA PHE A 93 -5.48 -0.65 -2.27
C PHE A 93 -5.35 0.88 -2.16
N ALA A 94 -6.09 1.62 -2.98
CA ALA A 94 -6.11 3.08 -2.93
C ALA A 94 -6.60 3.62 -1.59
N VAL A 95 -7.72 3.07 -1.06
CA VAL A 95 -8.24 3.44 0.26
C VAL A 95 -7.19 3.17 1.33
N LEU A 96 -6.57 1.98 1.32
CA LEU A 96 -5.51 1.63 2.27
C LEU A 96 -4.36 2.64 2.21
N VAL A 97 -3.80 2.90 1.03
CA VAL A 97 -2.64 3.79 0.86
C VAL A 97 -2.97 5.24 1.24
N MET A 98 -4.12 5.76 0.82
CA MET A 98 -4.53 7.14 1.12
C MET A 98 -4.83 7.35 2.61
N VAL A 99 -5.46 6.37 3.27
CA VAL A 99 -5.66 6.38 4.73
C VAL A 99 -4.32 6.32 5.44
N LEU A 100 -3.42 5.41 5.05
CA LEU A 100 -2.10 5.30 5.67
C LEU A 100 -1.27 6.57 5.48
N ALA A 101 -1.29 7.19 4.29
CA ALA A 101 -0.63 8.47 4.03
C ALA A 101 -1.23 9.60 4.88
N THR A 102 -2.56 9.66 4.99
CA THR A 102 -3.25 10.66 5.84
C THR A 102 -2.86 10.49 7.31
N VAL A 103 -2.95 9.27 7.84
CA VAL A 103 -2.58 8.95 9.24
C VAL A 103 -1.11 9.24 9.48
N PHE A 104 -0.22 8.87 8.56
CA PHE A 104 1.20 9.19 8.61
C PHE A 104 1.41 10.70 8.77
N LEU A 105 0.80 11.51 7.89
CA LEU A 105 0.92 12.97 7.92
C LEU A 105 0.34 13.58 9.20
N LEU A 106 -0.77 13.04 9.72
CA LEU A 106 -1.36 13.46 11.00
C LEU A 106 -0.44 13.17 12.19
N ILE A 107 0.17 11.97 12.25
CA ILE A 107 1.15 11.61 13.28
C ILE A 107 2.37 12.55 13.20
N ARG A 108 2.79 12.90 11.98
CA ARG A 108 3.87 13.88 11.73
C ARG A 108 3.45 15.34 11.89
N ARG A 109 2.24 15.60 12.39
CA ARG A 109 1.66 16.94 12.64
C ARG A 109 1.49 17.79 11.37
N GLN A 110 1.61 17.21 10.19
CA GLN A 110 1.43 17.88 8.90
C GLN A 110 -0.05 17.89 8.48
N ARG A 111 -0.89 18.52 9.30
CA ARG A 111 -2.36 18.51 9.15
C ARG A 111 -2.83 19.05 7.79
N ARG A 112 -2.08 20.00 7.21
CA ARG A 112 -2.40 20.60 5.91
C ARG A 112 -2.25 19.59 4.79
N LEU A 113 -1.10 18.93 4.70
CA LEU A 113 -0.86 17.87 3.72
C LEU A 113 -1.79 16.68 3.96
N ALA A 114 -2.08 16.34 5.22
CA ALA A 114 -3.07 15.31 5.54
C ALA A 114 -4.46 15.66 4.99
N ALA A 115 -4.91 16.92 5.13
CA ALA A 115 -6.17 17.37 4.56
C ALA A 115 -6.17 17.31 3.02
N PHE A 116 -5.06 17.71 2.37
CA PHE A 116 -4.91 17.57 0.91
C PHE A 116 -5.07 16.12 0.45
N VAL A 117 -4.34 15.19 1.06
CA VAL A 117 -4.42 13.76 0.72
C VAL A 117 -5.81 13.21 0.99
N ALA A 118 -6.40 13.50 2.15
CA ALA A 118 -7.74 13.03 2.50
C ALA A 118 -8.82 13.54 1.54
N VAL A 119 -8.84 14.83 1.23
CA VAL A 119 -9.82 15.42 0.29
C VAL A 119 -9.63 14.87 -1.11
N THR A 120 -8.38 14.73 -1.57
CA THR A 120 -8.07 14.15 -2.89
C THR A 120 -8.56 12.71 -2.98
N GLY A 121 -8.37 11.90 -1.93
CA GLY A 121 -8.84 10.52 -1.88
C GLY A 121 -10.35 10.37 -1.78
N ILE A 122 -11.01 11.19 -0.93
CA ILE A 122 -12.48 11.19 -0.81
C ILE A 122 -13.11 11.61 -2.15
N GLY A 123 -12.59 12.65 -2.79
CA GLY A 123 -13.10 13.07 -4.09
C GLY A 123 -12.87 12.04 -5.19
N LEU A 124 -11.77 11.29 -5.18
CA LEU A 124 -11.58 10.15 -6.08
C LEU A 124 -12.66 9.06 -5.87
N ALA A 125 -12.97 8.74 -4.61
CA ALA A 125 -13.98 7.74 -4.27
C ALA A 125 -15.40 8.14 -4.72
N ILE A 126 -15.68 9.44 -4.85
CA ILE A 126 -16.94 9.98 -5.36
C ILE A 126 -16.91 10.10 -6.90
N LEU A 127 -15.84 10.66 -7.44
CA LEU A 127 -15.71 11.00 -8.87
C LEU A 127 -15.75 9.75 -9.76
N GLY A 128 -15.15 8.64 -9.32
CA GLY A 128 -15.15 7.39 -10.09
C GLY A 128 -16.58 6.84 -10.35
N PRO A 129 -17.38 6.56 -9.30
CA PRO A 129 -18.76 6.12 -9.46
C PRO A 129 -19.64 7.13 -10.22
N VAL A 130 -19.50 8.43 -9.95
CA VAL A 130 -20.27 9.47 -10.64
C VAL A 130 -19.94 9.51 -12.14
N ALA A 131 -18.66 9.50 -12.51
CA ALA A 131 -18.26 9.50 -13.92
C ALA A 131 -18.78 8.26 -14.67
N LYS A 132 -18.80 7.09 -14.01
CA LYS A 132 -19.36 5.87 -14.58
C LYS A 132 -20.88 5.94 -14.77
N ALA A 133 -21.60 6.50 -13.79
CA ALA A 133 -23.05 6.64 -13.85
C ALA A 133 -23.50 7.61 -14.95
N VAL A 134 -22.67 8.60 -15.31
CA VAL A 134 -23.01 9.59 -16.35
C VAL A 134 -22.77 9.06 -17.77
N VAL A 135 -21.79 8.19 -17.98
CA VAL A 135 -21.36 7.77 -19.34
C VAL A 135 -21.98 6.43 -19.80
N ASP A 136 -22.28 5.52 -18.89
CA ASP A 136 -22.95 4.22 -19.14
C ASP A 136 -22.49 3.43 -20.40
N ARG A 137 -21.17 3.41 -20.68
CA ARG A 137 -20.58 2.68 -21.81
C ARG A 137 -20.48 1.18 -21.51
N ALA A 138 -20.95 0.33 -22.43
CA ALA A 138 -20.76 -1.12 -22.37
C ALA A 138 -19.27 -1.54 -22.44
N ARG A 139 -18.92 -2.66 -21.79
CA ARG A 139 -17.56 -3.23 -21.77
C ARG A 139 -17.18 -3.97 -23.05
N PRO A 140 -15.87 -4.15 -23.35
CA PRO A 140 -15.43 -5.05 -24.40
C PRO A 140 -15.98 -6.47 -24.17
N VAL A 141 -16.56 -7.08 -25.21
CA VAL A 141 -16.96 -8.50 -25.19
C VAL A 141 -15.78 -9.30 -25.72
N VAL A 142 -14.98 -9.88 -24.81
CA VAL A 142 -13.86 -10.78 -25.15
C VAL A 142 -14.28 -12.24 -24.95
N GLN A 143 -13.72 -13.15 -25.75
CA GLN A 143 -14.08 -14.58 -25.75
C GLN A 143 -13.82 -15.28 -24.39
N SER A 144 -12.98 -14.71 -23.52
CA SER A 144 -12.71 -15.23 -22.18
C SER A 144 -12.53 -14.09 -21.17
N PRO A 145 -13.61 -13.61 -20.52
CA PRO A 145 -13.51 -12.59 -19.49
C PRO A 145 -12.76 -13.13 -18.26
N VAL A 146 -11.57 -12.60 -18.00
CA VAL A 146 -10.69 -13.09 -16.92
C VAL A 146 -11.09 -12.52 -15.54
N VAL A 147 -12.02 -11.56 -15.48
CA VAL A 147 -12.49 -10.92 -14.23
C VAL A 147 -13.97 -10.54 -14.35
N GLU A 148 -14.82 -11.15 -13.52
CA GLU A 148 -16.18 -10.65 -13.26
C GLU A 148 -16.08 -9.40 -12.38
N THR A 149 -16.65 -8.27 -12.82
CA THR A 149 -16.78 -7.08 -11.96
C THR A 149 -18.24 -6.66 -11.83
N PRO A 150 -18.70 -6.17 -10.66
CA PRO A 150 -20.12 -5.92 -10.39
C PRO A 150 -20.80 -4.80 -11.19
N SER A 151 -20.08 -4.11 -12.09
CA SER A 151 -20.63 -2.97 -12.85
C SER A 151 -20.36 -3.09 -14.35
N ASN A 152 -21.42 -2.88 -15.14
CA ASN A 152 -21.42 -2.99 -16.60
C ASN A 152 -20.70 -1.83 -17.33
N ALA A 153 -20.36 -0.74 -16.62
CA ALA A 153 -19.74 0.45 -17.20
C ALA A 153 -18.19 0.33 -17.33
N SER A 154 -17.68 0.49 -18.56
CA SER A 154 -16.24 0.45 -18.92
C SER A 154 -15.54 1.80 -18.82
N PHE A 155 -16.23 2.89 -19.16
CA PHE A 155 -15.64 4.23 -19.26
C PHE A 155 -15.99 5.12 -18.06
N PRO A 156 -15.02 5.87 -17.50
CA PRO A 156 -13.57 5.72 -17.67
C PRO A 156 -13.00 4.53 -16.88
N SER A 157 -11.75 4.16 -17.18
CA SER A 157 -11.02 3.13 -16.44
C SER A 157 -10.73 3.59 -15.01
N GLY A 158 -11.46 3.03 -14.04
CA GLY A 158 -11.30 3.36 -12.62
C GLY A 158 -9.91 3.05 -12.06
N HIS A 159 -9.27 1.96 -12.52
CA HIS A 159 -7.92 1.59 -12.06
C HIS A 159 -6.87 2.58 -12.55
N SER A 160 -6.99 3.02 -13.80
CA SER A 160 -6.09 3.99 -14.42
C SER A 160 -6.22 5.37 -13.75
N MET A 161 -7.46 5.80 -13.51
CA MET A 161 -7.77 7.01 -12.77
C MET A 161 -7.23 6.97 -11.34
N THR A 162 -7.46 5.86 -10.64
CA THR A 162 -6.98 5.64 -9.27
C THR A 162 -5.47 5.70 -9.20
N ALA A 163 -4.76 5.02 -10.10
CA ALA A 163 -3.30 5.09 -10.16
C ALA A 163 -2.80 6.53 -10.37
N MET A 164 -3.37 7.25 -11.34
CA MET A 164 -2.98 8.65 -11.61
C MET A 164 -3.14 9.54 -10.36
N VAL A 165 -4.28 9.46 -9.68
CA VAL A 165 -4.57 10.30 -8.51
C VAL A 165 -3.74 9.89 -7.29
N VAL A 166 -3.69 8.60 -6.94
CA VAL A 166 -3.01 8.12 -5.74
C VAL A 166 -1.50 8.33 -5.85
N TYR A 167 -0.86 7.83 -6.92
CA TYR A 167 0.58 7.96 -7.08
C TYR A 167 1.00 9.40 -7.35
N GLY A 168 0.18 10.17 -8.06
CA GLY A 168 0.41 11.60 -8.26
C GLY A 168 0.31 12.40 -6.94
N ALA A 169 -0.69 12.15 -6.10
CA ALA A 169 -0.80 12.81 -4.80
C ALA A 169 0.40 12.47 -3.89
N LEU A 170 0.80 11.19 -3.84
CA LEU A 170 1.99 10.77 -3.09
C LEU A 170 3.27 11.42 -3.63
N LEU A 171 3.42 11.51 -4.96
CA LEU A 171 4.54 12.19 -5.60
C LEU A 171 4.61 13.66 -5.17
N LEU A 172 3.49 14.40 -5.26
CA LEU A 172 3.43 15.81 -4.89
C LEU A 172 3.77 16.04 -3.42
N VAL A 173 3.29 15.17 -2.53
CA VAL A 173 3.60 15.23 -1.08
C VAL A 173 5.06 14.87 -0.80
N ALA A 174 5.62 13.90 -1.51
CA ALA A 174 6.99 13.43 -1.28
C ALA A 174 8.06 14.36 -1.88
N LEU A 175 7.79 15.01 -3.01
CA LEU A 175 8.78 15.76 -3.79
C LEU A 175 9.56 16.84 -3.00
N PRO A 176 8.91 17.62 -2.10
CA PRO A 176 9.61 18.60 -1.27
C PRO A 176 10.68 17.98 -0.36
N SER A 177 10.48 16.73 0.06
CA SER A 177 11.38 16.00 0.96
C SER A 177 12.47 15.21 0.24
N VAL A 178 12.50 15.22 -1.09
CA VAL A 178 13.45 14.45 -1.91
C VAL A 178 14.54 15.34 -2.47
N ARG A 179 15.79 14.86 -2.38
CA ARG A 179 16.99 15.52 -2.92
C ARG A 179 16.79 15.85 -4.40
N ARG A 180 17.20 17.04 -4.86
CA ARG A 180 16.99 17.50 -6.24
C ARG A 180 17.42 16.48 -7.31
N ARG A 181 18.57 15.81 -7.11
CA ARG A 181 19.08 14.78 -8.03
C ARG A 181 18.22 13.51 -8.10
N ALA A 182 17.44 13.21 -7.06
CA ALA A 182 16.57 12.03 -6.99
C ALA A 182 15.13 12.29 -7.47
N ARG A 183 14.74 13.56 -7.63
CA ARG A 183 13.41 13.96 -8.12
C ARG A 183 13.04 13.35 -9.49
N PRO A 184 13.89 13.39 -10.54
CA PRO A 184 13.52 12.81 -11.84
C PRO A 184 13.28 11.30 -11.75
N TRP A 185 14.06 10.60 -10.93
CA TRP A 185 13.89 9.16 -10.71
C TRP A 185 12.59 8.83 -9.98
N LEU A 186 12.19 9.64 -9.00
CA LEU A 186 10.88 9.47 -8.34
C LEU A 186 9.73 9.71 -9.33
N VAL A 187 9.82 10.76 -10.14
CA VAL A 187 8.82 11.05 -11.18
C VAL A 187 8.74 9.91 -12.20
N ALA A 188 9.88 9.40 -12.68
CA ALA A 188 9.94 8.27 -13.59
C ALA A 188 9.33 7.01 -12.97
N ALA A 189 9.65 6.70 -11.71
CA ALA A 189 9.08 5.56 -11.01
C ALA A 189 7.55 5.68 -10.86
N THR A 190 7.03 6.85 -10.50
CA THR A 190 5.59 7.13 -10.45
C THR A 190 4.94 6.93 -11.84
N ALA A 191 5.55 7.46 -12.90
CA ALA A 191 5.03 7.33 -14.26
C ALA A 191 4.99 5.85 -14.70
N VAL A 192 6.05 5.08 -14.42
CA VAL A 192 6.10 3.64 -14.72
C VAL A 192 4.96 2.89 -14.05
N VAL A 193 4.67 3.15 -12.77
CA VAL A 193 3.56 2.49 -12.08
C VAL A 193 2.20 2.86 -12.69
N VAL A 194 1.97 4.14 -12.98
CA VAL A 194 0.71 4.60 -13.59
C VAL A 194 0.49 3.97 -14.98
N VAL A 195 1.55 3.92 -15.79
CA VAL A 195 1.52 3.29 -17.13
C VAL A 195 1.33 1.78 -17.02
N ALA A 196 2.05 1.11 -16.12
CA ALA A 196 1.93 -0.33 -15.90
C ALA A 196 0.52 -0.73 -15.47
N VAL A 197 -0.11 0.02 -14.56
CA VAL A 197 -1.50 -0.22 -14.17
C VAL A 197 -2.43 -0.04 -15.38
N GLY A 198 -2.30 1.03 -16.16
CA GLY A 198 -3.12 1.22 -17.35
C GLY A 198 -2.95 0.10 -18.37
N PHE A 199 -1.70 -0.31 -18.64
CA PHE A 199 -1.37 -1.40 -19.54
C PHE A 199 -2.00 -2.73 -19.11
N THR A 200 -1.99 -3.05 -17.81
CA THR A 200 -2.62 -4.29 -17.32
C THR A 200 -4.12 -4.35 -17.62
N ARG A 201 -4.81 -3.20 -17.69
CA ARG A 201 -6.24 -3.16 -18.01
C ARG A 201 -6.53 -3.50 -19.47
N LEU A 202 -5.62 -3.11 -20.37
CA LEU A 202 -5.65 -3.47 -21.78
C LEU A 202 -5.31 -4.96 -21.94
N ALA A 203 -4.20 -5.39 -21.32
CA ALA A 203 -3.70 -6.77 -21.38
C ALA A 203 -4.69 -7.81 -20.84
N LEU A 204 -5.43 -7.48 -19.78
CA LEU A 204 -6.46 -8.35 -19.22
C LEU A 204 -7.79 -8.32 -20.02
N GLY A 205 -7.90 -7.50 -21.06
CA GLY A 205 -9.08 -7.42 -21.94
C GLY A 205 -10.32 -6.82 -21.27
N VAL A 206 -10.16 -6.04 -20.20
CA VAL A 206 -11.30 -5.53 -19.39
C VAL A 206 -11.63 -4.05 -19.67
N HIS A 207 -10.77 -3.34 -20.40
CA HIS A 207 -10.94 -1.95 -20.81
C HIS A 207 -10.33 -1.69 -22.18
N PHE A 208 -10.86 -0.69 -22.87
CA PHE A 208 -10.32 -0.15 -24.11
C PHE A 208 -9.20 0.87 -23.87
N VAL A 209 -8.43 1.20 -24.92
CA VAL A 209 -7.37 2.23 -24.86
C VAL A 209 -7.96 3.58 -24.47
N SER A 210 -9.08 3.94 -25.09
CA SER A 210 -9.83 5.16 -24.78
C SER A 210 -10.26 5.24 -23.30
N ASP A 211 -10.67 4.13 -22.68
CA ASP A 211 -11.06 4.10 -21.26
C ASP A 211 -9.88 4.43 -20.34
N VAL A 212 -8.68 3.91 -20.67
CA VAL A 212 -7.44 4.13 -19.90
C VAL A 212 -7.01 5.59 -20.02
N LEU A 213 -6.96 6.12 -21.24
CA LEU A 213 -6.61 7.53 -21.49
C LEU A 213 -7.58 8.48 -20.81
N ALA A 214 -8.88 8.21 -20.88
CA ALA A 214 -9.89 9.01 -20.20
C ALA A 214 -9.76 8.95 -18.67
N GLY A 215 -9.45 7.77 -18.12
CA GLY A 215 -9.16 7.60 -16.70
C GLY A 215 -7.95 8.44 -16.26
N TRP A 216 -6.86 8.43 -17.04
CA TRP A 216 -5.69 9.27 -16.78
C TRP A 216 -6.00 10.76 -16.89
N ALA A 217 -6.74 11.20 -17.91
CA ALA A 217 -7.13 12.59 -18.10
C ALA A 217 -7.98 13.11 -16.94
N LEU A 218 -9.03 12.37 -16.56
CA LEU A 218 -9.90 12.75 -15.45
C LEU A 218 -9.14 12.74 -14.11
N GLY A 219 -8.30 11.73 -13.89
CA GLY A 219 -7.45 11.65 -12.70
C GLY A 219 -6.44 12.80 -12.60
N ALA A 220 -5.79 13.15 -13.72
CA ALA A 220 -4.86 14.28 -13.77
C ALA A 220 -5.57 15.61 -13.53
N GLY A 221 -6.77 15.81 -14.10
CA GLY A 221 -7.60 16.98 -13.83
C GLY A 221 -7.99 17.11 -12.37
N TRP A 222 -8.46 16.02 -11.75
CA TRP A 222 -8.81 16.01 -10.33
C TRP A 222 -7.61 16.33 -9.44
N LEU A 223 -6.46 15.74 -9.72
CA LEU A 223 -5.22 16.02 -8.99
C LEU A 223 -4.76 17.47 -9.17
N ALA A 224 -4.86 18.03 -10.38
CA ALA A 224 -4.48 19.40 -10.67
C ALA A 224 -5.41 20.40 -9.96
N VAL A 225 -6.73 20.17 -9.96
CA VAL A 225 -7.72 21.00 -9.25
C VAL A 225 -7.48 20.98 -7.74
N THR A 226 -7.31 19.80 -7.15
CA THR A 226 -7.05 19.67 -5.71
C THR A 226 -5.73 20.29 -5.30
N ALA A 227 -4.68 20.16 -6.11
CA ALA A 227 -3.39 20.80 -5.88
C ALA A 227 -3.48 22.34 -5.99
N ALA A 228 -4.19 22.86 -7.00
CA ALA A 228 -4.41 24.30 -7.16
C ALA A 228 -5.22 24.89 -5.99
N ALA A 229 -6.28 24.19 -5.57
CA ALA A 229 -7.08 24.57 -4.40
C ALA A 229 -6.25 24.58 -3.11
N PHE A 230 -5.38 23.58 -2.92
CA PHE A 230 -4.48 23.50 -1.78
C PHE A 230 -3.48 24.67 -1.75
N ARG A 231 -2.84 24.99 -2.88
CA ARG A 231 -1.95 26.16 -2.99
C ARG A 231 -2.69 27.46 -2.69
N GLY A 232 -3.90 27.64 -3.24
CA GLY A 232 -4.75 28.80 -2.96
C GLY A 232 -5.06 28.95 -1.47
N TRP A 233 -5.36 27.84 -0.79
CA TRP A 233 -5.60 27.80 0.65
C TRP A 233 -4.36 28.12 1.50
N GLN A 234 -3.16 27.73 1.07
CA GLN A 234 -1.93 28.07 1.80
C GLN A 234 -1.60 29.56 1.74
N HIS A 235 -1.78 30.19 0.58
CA HIS A 235 -1.43 31.59 0.36
C HIS A 235 -2.41 32.58 0.99
N SER A 236 -3.71 32.24 1.08
CA SER A 236 -4.70 33.07 1.80
C SER A 236 -4.40 33.20 3.30
N ARG A 237 -3.51 32.36 3.83
CA ARG A 237 -3.03 32.41 5.22
C ARG A 237 -1.61 32.97 5.35
N GLY A 238 -1.12 33.73 4.37
CA GLY A 238 0.10 34.54 4.49
C GLY A 238 1.43 33.78 4.41
N ARG A 239 1.47 32.59 3.77
CA ARG A 239 2.75 31.94 3.44
C ARG A 239 3.24 32.46 2.08
N GLU A 240 4.35 33.19 2.07
CA GLU A 240 5.04 33.56 0.83
C GLU A 240 5.86 32.37 0.31
N PRO A 241 5.87 32.12 -1.01
CA PRO A 241 6.64 31.03 -1.60
C PRO A 241 8.13 31.39 -1.66
N ASP A 242 8.95 30.77 -0.79
CA ASP A 242 10.41 30.96 -0.78
C ASP A 242 11.12 30.28 -1.97
N VAL A 243 10.49 29.33 -2.68
CA VAL A 243 11.15 28.53 -3.75
C VAL A 243 10.22 28.22 -4.95
N PRO A 244 10.55 28.67 -6.18
CA PRO A 244 9.75 28.44 -7.39
C PRO A 244 9.60 26.99 -7.87
N LEU A 245 10.33 26.03 -7.27
CA LEU A 245 10.41 24.62 -7.70
C LEU A 245 9.58 23.67 -6.82
N ASP A 246 8.71 24.17 -5.95
CA ASP A 246 7.87 23.35 -5.08
C ASP A 246 6.45 23.16 -5.67
N PRO A 247 6.03 21.92 -6.00
CA PRO A 247 4.70 21.67 -6.55
C PRO A 247 3.52 21.90 -5.59
N LEU A 248 3.75 22.08 -4.29
CA LEU A 248 2.72 22.34 -3.29
C LEU A 248 3.03 23.58 -2.45
N ASP A 249 4.04 24.36 -2.82
CA ASP A 249 4.53 25.56 -2.12
C ASP A 249 4.85 25.31 -0.63
N VAL A 250 5.36 24.11 -0.32
CA VAL A 250 5.72 23.73 1.05
C VAL A 250 7.13 24.27 1.37
N PRO A 251 7.31 25.12 2.41
CA PRO A 251 8.62 25.70 2.69
C PRO A 251 9.64 24.59 3.06
N PRO A 252 10.85 24.62 2.48
CA PRO A 252 11.91 23.68 2.83
C PRO A 252 12.36 23.94 4.27
N GLY A 253 11.80 23.19 5.22
CA GLY A 253 12.17 23.23 6.64
C GLY A 253 11.02 23.61 7.58
N GLY A 254 10.01 24.37 7.13
CA GLY A 254 8.92 24.84 7.99
C GLY A 254 7.90 23.76 8.38
N GLU A 255 7.77 22.71 7.56
CA GLU A 255 6.93 21.53 7.83
C GLU A 255 7.65 20.21 7.45
N ALA A 256 8.93 20.27 7.08
CA ALA A 256 9.64 19.18 6.43
C ALA A 256 10.57 18.40 7.36
N HIS A 257 10.12 17.23 7.79
CA HIS A 257 10.98 16.05 7.67
C HIS A 257 10.08 14.83 7.44
N LEU A 258 9.55 14.65 6.22
CA LEU A 258 9.00 13.34 5.82
C LEU A 258 10.13 12.30 5.80
N ALA A 259 11.34 12.77 5.45
CA ALA A 259 12.56 11.99 5.54
C ALA A 259 12.75 11.51 7.00
N PRO A 260 12.91 10.20 7.21
CA PRO A 260 13.38 9.70 8.49
C PRO A 260 14.80 10.23 8.73
N SER A 261 15.25 10.16 10.00
CA SER A 261 16.63 10.49 10.33
C SER A 261 17.60 9.85 9.33
N SER A 262 18.59 10.64 8.88
CA SER A 262 19.59 10.29 7.87
C SER A 262 20.58 9.22 8.30
N ASP A 263 20.18 8.36 9.23
CA ASP A 263 20.93 7.22 9.72
C ASP A 263 20.31 5.94 9.11
N PRO A 264 20.51 5.69 7.79
CA PRO A 264 20.03 4.47 7.13
C PRO A 264 20.84 3.24 7.55
N ALA A 265 21.90 3.42 8.34
CA ALA A 265 22.77 2.33 8.74
C ALA A 265 22.05 1.44 9.75
N LEU A 266 21.82 0.18 9.34
CA LEU A 266 21.52 -0.90 10.28
C LEU A 266 22.53 -0.84 11.43
N PRO A 267 22.10 -0.91 12.70
CA PRO A 267 23.01 -0.93 13.83
C PRO A 267 24.01 -2.09 13.65
N GLY A 268 25.30 -1.80 13.40
CA GLY A 268 26.32 -2.82 13.19
C GLY A 268 26.43 -3.40 11.77
N GLY A 269 25.79 -2.81 10.76
CA GLY A 269 26.02 -3.07 9.32
C GLY A 269 26.10 -4.56 8.96
N ARG A 270 27.24 -4.99 8.38
CA ARG A 270 27.51 -6.37 7.95
C ARG A 270 27.28 -7.42 9.05
N ARG A 271 27.56 -7.10 10.33
CA ARG A 271 27.37 -8.07 11.43
C ARG A 271 25.90 -8.40 11.67
N THR A 272 25.01 -7.41 11.51
CA THR A 272 23.57 -7.62 11.65
C THR A 272 23.02 -8.48 10.51
N VAL A 273 23.49 -8.24 9.27
CA VAL A 273 23.16 -9.08 8.13
C VAL A 273 23.63 -10.52 8.36
N LEU A 274 24.89 -10.73 8.76
CA LEU A 274 25.43 -12.06 9.04
C LEU A 274 24.65 -12.79 10.14
N ARG A 275 24.24 -12.09 11.20
CA ARG A 275 23.42 -12.67 12.27
C ARG A 275 22.02 -13.05 11.81
N LEU A 276 21.39 -12.24 10.96
CA LEU A 276 20.10 -12.57 10.35
C LEU A 276 20.21 -13.76 9.41
N LEU A 277 21.28 -13.83 8.60
CA LEU A 277 21.54 -14.98 7.73
C LEU A 277 21.81 -16.25 8.54
N ALA A 278 22.58 -16.16 9.62
CA ALA A 278 22.82 -17.30 10.51
C ALA A 278 21.53 -17.76 11.21
N ALA A 279 20.69 -16.82 11.66
CA ALA A 279 19.38 -17.15 12.23
C ALA A 279 18.47 -17.80 11.18
N ALA A 280 18.43 -17.27 9.95
CA ALA A 280 17.66 -17.84 8.85
C ALA A 280 18.14 -19.27 8.52
N ALA A 281 19.45 -19.47 8.40
CA ALA A 281 20.03 -20.80 8.15
C ALA A 281 19.72 -21.78 9.29
N GLY A 282 19.79 -21.34 10.55
CA GLY A 282 19.43 -22.15 11.71
C GLY A 282 17.96 -22.54 11.72
N VAL A 283 17.06 -21.58 11.49
CA VAL A 283 15.61 -21.85 11.40
C VAL A 283 15.31 -22.81 10.25
N PHE A 284 15.88 -22.57 9.06
CA PHE A 284 15.73 -23.46 7.91
C PHE A 284 16.23 -24.88 8.20
N ALA A 285 17.41 -25.02 8.80
CA ALA A 285 17.97 -26.32 9.15
C ALA A 285 17.07 -27.06 10.15
N VAL A 286 16.61 -26.40 11.21
CA VAL A 286 15.72 -26.99 12.21
C VAL A 286 14.40 -27.42 11.57
N LEU A 287 13.77 -26.56 10.77
CA LEU A 287 12.49 -26.89 10.10
C LEU A 287 12.64 -28.02 9.09
N THR A 288 13.76 -28.07 8.38
CA THR A 288 14.04 -29.15 7.42
C THR A 288 14.27 -30.46 8.15
N LEU A 289 15.10 -30.48 9.20
CA LEU A 289 15.37 -31.67 10.00
C LEU A 289 14.10 -32.20 10.69
N LEU A 290 13.32 -31.32 11.31
CA LEU A 290 12.04 -31.69 11.92
C LEU A 290 11.04 -32.19 10.87
N GLY A 291 10.99 -31.53 9.71
CA GLY A 291 10.10 -31.94 8.62
C GLY A 291 10.45 -33.32 8.09
N LEU A 292 11.72 -33.56 7.76
CA LEU A 292 12.21 -34.87 7.32
C LEU A 292 12.02 -35.95 8.41
N LEU A 293 12.22 -35.61 9.68
CA LEU A 293 11.95 -36.52 10.79
C LEU A 293 10.47 -36.90 10.83
N VAL A 294 9.57 -35.92 10.73
CA VAL A 294 8.12 -36.14 10.75
C VAL A 294 7.67 -36.95 9.54
N THR A 295 8.16 -36.64 8.34
CA THR A 295 7.69 -37.25 7.08
C THR A 295 8.37 -38.57 6.72
N ALA A 296 9.66 -38.73 7.01
CA ALA A 296 10.42 -39.92 6.60
C ALA A 296 10.52 -40.98 7.70
N VAL A 297 10.43 -40.58 8.98
CA VAL A 297 10.66 -41.50 10.11
C VAL A 297 9.40 -41.68 10.96
N LEU A 298 8.68 -40.60 11.27
CA LEU A 298 7.59 -40.64 12.26
C LEU A 298 6.19 -40.88 11.65
N THR A 299 6.05 -40.96 10.33
CA THR A 299 4.76 -41.10 9.63
C THR A 299 3.92 -42.29 10.11
N ASP A 300 4.54 -43.46 10.32
CA ASP A 300 3.85 -44.68 10.75
C ASP A 300 3.90 -44.91 12.28
N THR A 301 4.46 -43.94 13.01
CA THR A 301 4.52 -43.98 14.47
C THR A 301 3.24 -43.40 15.09
N TRP A 302 3.22 -43.30 16.43
CA TRP A 302 2.12 -42.68 17.15
C TRP A 302 1.87 -41.22 16.73
N LEU A 303 2.92 -40.49 16.30
CA LEU A 303 2.80 -39.08 15.94
C LEU A 303 2.03 -38.89 14.63
N GLY A 304 2.34 -39.69 13.59
CA GLY A 304 1.58 -39.64 12.33
C GLY A 304 0.15 -40.18 12.47
N ARG A 305 -0.09 -41.11 13.41
CA ARG A 305 -1.47 -41.50 13.78
C ARG A 305 -2.21 -40.37 14.49
N PHE A 306 -1.56 -39.69 15.44
CA PHE A 306 -2.12 -38.54 16.14
C PHE A 306 -2.53 -37.42 15.17
N ASP A 307 -1.64 -37.04 14.25
CA ASP A 307 -1.91 -36.01 13.24
C ASP A 307 -3.16 -36.36 12.40
N ARG A 308 -3.25 -37.61 11.91
CA ARG A 308 -4.41 -38.08 11.14
C ARG A 308 -5.69 -38.13 11.97
N SER A 309 -5.62 -38.66 13.20
CA SER A 309 -6.80 -38.79 14.07
C SER A 309 -7.37 -37.43 14.46
N VAL A 310 -6.52 -36.43 14.71
CA VAL A 310 -6.99 -35.09 15.06
C VAL A 310 -7.70 -34.44 13.88
N VAL A 311 -7.15 -34.54 12.67
CA VAL A 311 -7.79 -33.96 11.48
C VAL A 311 -9.13 -34.66 11.19
N GLN A 312 -9.17 -35.99 11.23
CA GLN A 312 -10.41 -36.77 11.02
C GLN A 312 -11.48 -36.41 12.05
N TRP A 313 -11.10 -36.37 13.33
CA TRP A 313 -12.02 -35.97 14.40
C TRP A 313 -12.59 -34.57 14.17
N ILE A 314 -11.78 -33.59 13.76
CA ILE A 314 -12.30 -32.23 13.49
C ILE A 314 -13.25 -32.22 12.28
N VAL A 315 -12.94 -32.98 11.23
CA VAL A 315 -13.78 -33.08 10.02
C VAL A 315 -15.18 -33.61 10.38
N GLU A 316 -15.26 -34.61 11.26
CA GLU A 316 -16.53 -35.16 11.75
C GLU A 316 -17.37 -34.16 12.56
N GLN A 317 -16.73 -33.14 13.16
CA GLN A 317 -17.41 -32.11 13.96
C GLN A 317 -17.78 -30.86 13.14
N ARG A 318 -17.63 -30.88 11.81
CA ARG A 318 -17.91 -29.71 10.97
C ARG A 318 -19.40 -29.38 10.94
N SER A 319 -19.71 -28.08 10.91
CA SER A 319 -21.07 -27.56 10.71
C SER A 319 -21.02 -26.31 9.83
N PRO A 320 -22.05 -26.00 9.03
CA PRO A 320 -22.01 -24.87 8.09
C PRO A 320 -21.62 -23.53 8.74
N GLY A 321 -22.15 -23.24 9.94
CA GLY A 321 -21.83 -22.02 10.68
C GLY A 321 -20.38 -21.97 11.17
N LEU A 322 -19.87 -23.09 11.71
CA LEU A 322 -18.49 -23.17 12.18
C LEU A 322 -17.49 -23.15 11.01
N THR A 323 -17.82 -23.77 9.87
CA THR A 323 -17.01 -23.70 8.66
C THR A 323 -16.87 -22.28 8.16
N THR A 324 -17.98 -21.55 8.03
CA THR A 324 -17.96 -20.14 7.60
C THR A 324 -17.07 -19.29 8.53
N PHE A 325 -17.17 -19.52 9.84
CA PHE A 325 -16.35 -18.83 10.83
C PHE A 325 -14.86 -19.16 10.66
N MET A 326 -14.50 -20.44 10.52
CA MET A 326 -13.11 -20.89 10.39
C MET A 326 -12.47 -20.45 9.07
N GLU A 327 -13.22 -20.45 7.97
CA GLU A 327 -12.77 -19.90 6.69
C GLU A 327 -12.52 -18.39 6.80
N THR A 328 -13.46 -17.64 7.40
CA THR A 328 -13.31 -16.19 7.64
C THR A 328 -12.09 -15.90 8.54
N LEU A 329 -11.87 -16.72 9.56
CA LEU A 329 -10.70 -16.63 10.43
C LEU A 329 -9.39 -16.92 9.66
N SER A 330 -9.39 -17.88 8.73
CA SER A 330 -8.23 -18.16 7.88
C SER A 330 -7.88 -16.98 6.97
N VAL A 331 -8.87 -16.22 6.49
CA VAL A 331 -8.64 -15.03 5.63
C VAL A 331 -7.72 -14.00 6.31
N LEU A 332 -7.70 -13.93 7.64
CA LEU A 332 -6.81 -13.02 8.38
C LEU A 332 -5.32 -13.28 8.14
N SER A 333 -4.97 -14.48 7.67
CA SER A 333 -3.60 -14.87 7.29
C SER A 333 -3.35 -14.90 5.79
N ASP A 334 -4.32 -14.50 4.98
CA ASP A 334 -4.15 -14.46 3.53
C ASP A 334 -3.07 -13.45 3.13
N THR A 335 -2.37 -13.75 2.04
CA THR A 335 -1.26 -12.94 1.52
C THR A 335 -1.63 -11.46 1.39
N ARG A 336 -2.84 -11.15 0.91
CA ARG A 336 -3.33 -9.76 0.76
C ARG A 336 -3.48 -9.04 2.10
N VAL A 337 -4.00 -9.73 3.12
CA VAL A 337 -4.15 -9.18 4.48
C VAL A 337 -2.78 -8.99 5.12
N VAL A 338 -1.89 -9.97 4.99
CA VAL A 338 -0.51 -9.90 5.51
C VAL A 338 0.25 -8.72 4.92
N ILE A 339 0.17 -8.50 3.60
CA ILE A 339 0.78 -7.35 2.94
C ILE A 339 0.15 -6.04 3.42
N ALA A 340 -1.17 -5.96 3.52
CA ALA A 340 -1.87 -4.75 3.95
C ALA A 340 -1.52 -4.35 5.39
N VAL A 341 -1.56 -5.31 6.32
CA VAL A 341 -1.18 -5.10 7.72
C VAL A 341 0.32 -4.81 7.83
N GLY A 342 1.17 -5.52 7.09
CA GLY A 342 2.61 -5.26 7.02
C GLY A 342 2.93 -3.83 6.57
N LEU A 343 2.28 -3.37 5.50
CA LEU A 343 2.41 -2.00 5.02
C LEU A 343 1.95 -0.99 6.08
N ALA A 344 0.82 -1.24 6.73
CA ALA A 344 0.32 -0.39 7.81
C ALA A 344 1.31 -0.32 8.98
N LEU A 345 1.86 -1.45 9.44
CA LEU A 345 2.86 -1.51 10.50
C LEU A 345 4.15 -0.77 10.12
N ALA A 346 4.62 -0.93 8.88
CA ALA A 346 5.81 -0.24 8.39
C ALA A 346 5.60 1.28 8.36
N VAL A 347 4.47 1.75 7.82
CA VAL A 347 4.13 3.18 7.73
C VAL A 347 3.91 3.79 9.11
N LEU A 348 3.15 3.13 10.00
CA LEU A 348 2.90 3.60 11.36
C LEU A 348 4.19 3.60 12.19
N GLY A 349 5.00 2.54 12.09
CA GLY A 349 6.30 2.46 12.74
C GLY A 349 7.23 3.59 12.28
N LEU A 350 7.28 3.87 10.98
CA LEU A 350 8.02 5.00 10.42
C LEU A 350 7.50 6.35 10.94
N ALA A 351 6.18 6.52 10.99
CA ALA A 351 5.53 7.74 11.46
C ALA A 351 5.88 8.03 12.91
N VAL A 352 5.72 7.03 13.80
CA VAL A 352 5.91 7.14 15.25
C VAL A 352 7.39 7.23 15.63
N ALA A 353 8.25 6.41 15.02
CA ALA A 353 9.66 6.32 15.41
C ALA A 353 10.56 7.33 14.68
N ALA A 354 10.07 7.96 13.61
CA ALA A 354 10.87 8.82 12.75
C ALA A 354 12.21 8.21 12.27
N SER A 355 12.22 6.88 12.13
CA SER A 355 13.39 6.09 11.74
C SER A 355 12.94 4.98 10.78
N TRP A 356 13.84 4.57 9.88
CA TRP A 356 13.58 3.48 8.93
C TRP A 356 13.50 2.11 9.60
N ARG A 357 13.96 1.98 10.85
CA ARG A 357 14.18 0.68 11.52
C ARG A 357 12.90 -0.14 11.68
N PRO A 358 11.75 0.41 12.11
CA PRO A 358 10.49 -0.33 12.15
C PRO A 358 10.05 -0.84 10.77
N ALA A 359 10.18 -0.02 9.73
CA ALA A 359 9.81 -0.41 8.37
C ALA A 359 10.71 -1.53 7.84
N VAL A 360 12.04 -1.39 8.01
CA VAL A 360 13.01 -2.44 7.66
C VAL A 360 12.74 -3.72 8.45
N PHE A 361 12.46 -3.61 9.75
CA PHE A 361 12.10 -4.74 10.59
C PHE A 361 10.87 -5.49 10.04
N VAL A 362 9.77 -4.79 9.73
CA VAL A 362 8.57 -5.42 9.19
C VAL A 362 8.84 -6.09 7.83
N VAL A 363 9.53 -5.39 6.93
CA VAL A 363 9.85 -5.92 5.59
C VAL A 363 10.73 -7.16 5.69
N VAL A 364 11.82 -7.12 6.46
CA VAL A 364 12.72 -8.27 6.65
C VAL A 364 12.01 -9.44 7.34
N THR A 365 11.10 -9.16 8.27
CA THR A 365 10.31 -10.18 8.96
C THR A 365 9.41 -10.92 7.97
N ILE A 366 8.59 -10.19 7.19
CA ILE A 366 7.65 -10.79 6.23
C ILE A 366 8.39 -11.47 5.08
N VAL A 367 9.36 -10.80 4.45
CA VAL A 367 10.10 -11.38 3.32
C VAL A 367 10.91 -12.59 3.77
N GLY A 368 11.57 -12.51 4.93
CA GLY A 368 12.34 -13.62 5.47
C GLY A 368 11.48 -14.83 5.82
N GLU A 369 10.29 -14.61 6.37
CA GLU A 369 9.33 -15.69 6.63
C GLU A 369 8.92 -16.38 5.33
N VAL A 370 8.48 -15.62 4.32
CA VAL A 370 8.08 -16.16 3.01
C VAL A 370 9.22 -16.97 2.37
N LEU A 371 10.45 -16.45 2.41
CA LEU A 371 11.61 -17.14 1.86
C LEU A 371 11.92 -18.44 2.62
N LEU A 372 11.88 -18.42 3.95
CA LEU A 372 12.12 -19.59 4.79
C LEU A 372 11.04 -20.66 4.62
N TYR A 373 9.77 -20.24 4.51
CA TYR A 373 8.66 -21.11 4.17
C TYR A 373 8.90 -21.81 2.83
N PHE A 374 9.08 -21.05 1.75
CA PHE A 374 9.29 -21.63 0.42
C PHE A 374 10.56 -22.47 0.31
N ALA A 375 11.63 -22.10 1.00
CA ALA A 375 12.85 -22.90 1.04
C ALA A 375 12.57 -24.26 1.73
N SER A 376 11.92 -24.25 2.89
CA SER A 376 11.63 -25.47 3.65
C SER A 376 10.65 -26.39 2.91
N SER A 377 9.59 -25.82 2.32
CA SER A 377 8.59 -26.57 1.55
C SER A 377 9.13 -27.17 0.25
N ARG A 378 10.27 -26.68 -0.27
CA ARG A 378 10.94 -27.32 -1.43
C ARG A 378 11.76 -28.54 -1.06
N VAL A 379 12.16 -28.67 0.20
CA VAL A 379 12.98 -29.82 0.67
C VAL A 379 12.11 -30.88 1.32
N VAL A 380 11.11 -30.46 2.10
CA VAL A 380 10.21 -31.37 2.81
C VAL A 380 8.92 -31.51 2.01
N ASP A 381 8.85 -32.56 1.20
CA ASP A 381 7.64 -32.90 0.46
C ASP A 381 6.67 -33.69 1.36
N ARG A 382 5.80 -32.94 2.06
CA ARG A 382 4.76 -33.51 2.91
C ARG A 382 3.42 -33.39 2.22
N LEU A 383 2.76 -34.51 1.92
CA LEU A 383 1.40 -34.50 1.41
C LEU A 383 0.44 -33.88 2.43
N ARG A 384 -0.59 -33.19 1.93
CA ARG A 384 -1.67 -32.64 2.74
C ARG A 384 -2.60 -33.75 3.24
N PRO A 385 -3.44 -33.47 4.25
CA PRO A 385 -4.48 -34.41 4.66
C PRO A 385 -5.37 -34.86 3.49
N GLU A 386 -5.69 -36.15 3.42
CA GLU A 386 -6.49 -36.74 2.33
C GLU A 386 -7.91 -36.17 2.24
N VAL A 387 -8.43 -35.68 3.37
CA VAL A 387 -9.77 -35.07 3.52
C VAL A 387 -9.76 -33.56 3.26
N ALA A 388 -8.82 -33.04 2.48
CA ALA A 388 -8.69 -31.63 2.12
C ALA A 388 -9.69 -31.18 1.04
N ASP A 389 -10.98 -31.35 1.31
CA ASP A 389 -12.11 -31.03 0.43
C ASP A 389 -12.42 -29.53 0.33
N LEU A 390 -12.22 -28.78 1.41
CA LEU A 390 -12.49 -27.34 1.49
C LEU A 390 -11.35 -26.45 0.94
N VAL A 391 -10.27 -27.06 0.43
CA VAL A 391 -9.01 -26.37 0.08
C VAL A 391 -8.96 -25.98 -1.41
N GLY A 392 -10.11 -25.92 -2.08
CA GLY A 392 -10.25 -25.70 -3.52
C GLY A 392 -9.31 -24.63 -4.09
N GLY A 393 -8.44 -25.04 -5.01
CA GLY A 393 -7.55 -24.14 -5.76
C GLY A 393 -6.11 -23.97 -5.24
N LEU A 394 -5.72 -24.60 -4.14
CA LEU A 394 -4.29 -24.72 -3.83
C LEU A 394 -3.68 -25.88 -4.66
N PRO A 395 -2.55 -25.67 -5.35
CA PRO A 395 -1.82 -26.78 -5.96
C PRO A 395 -1.58 -27.88 -4.93
N SER A 396 -1.49 -29.13 -5.39
CA SER A 396 -1.07 -30.31 -4.62
C SER A 396 0.38 -30.15 -4.12
N GLY A 397 0.64 -29.14 -3.30
CA GLY A 397 1.94 -28.76 -2.79
C GLY A 397 2.06 -29.00 -1.30
N ALA A 398 3.32 -29.08 -0.86
CA ALA A 398 3.72 -29.48 0.49
C ALA A 398 2.92 -28.78 1.62
N SER A 399 2.49 -29.58 2.59
CA SER A 399 1.82 -29.14 3.82
C SER A 399 2.79 -28.51 4.83
N TRP A 400 4.09 -28.78 4.69
CA TRP A 400 5.12 -28.42 5.66
C TRP A 400 5.95 -27.20 5.26
N PRO A 401 6.28 -26.29 6.22
CA PRO A 401 5.48 -25.97 7.41
C PRO A 401 4.20 -25.21 6.99
N SER A 402 3.29 -24.94 7.92
CA SER A 402 2.10 -24.15 7.59
C SER A 402 2.44 -22.67 7.32
N GLY A 403 2.41 -22.27 6.05
CA GLY A 403 2.70 -20.88 5.62
C GLY A 403 1.71 -19.83 6.14
N HIS A 404 0.40 -20.17 6.23
CA HIS A 404 -0.60 -19.25 6.79
C HIS A 404 -0.32 -18.93 8.27
N VAL A 405 0.06 -19.95 9.04
CA VAL A 405 0.39 -19.80 10.46
C VAL A 405 1.71 -19.04 10.62
N ALA A 406 2.72 -19.36 9.82
CA ALA A 406 4.00 -18.65 9.83
C ALA A 406 3.85 -17.17 9.48
N ALA A 407 3.10 -16.84 8.42
CA ALA A 407 2.79 -15.48 8.01
C ALA A 407 1.97 -14.71 9.08
N ALA A 408 0.99 -15.37 9.71
CA ALA A 408 0.23 -14.78 10.82
C ALA A 408 1.14 -14.43 12.00
N VAL A 409 2.01 -15.34 12.42
CA VAL A 409 2.97 -15.07 13.50
C VAL A 409 3.97 -13.97 13.08
N ALA A 410 4.41 -13.95 11.82
CA ALA A 410 5.30 -12.91 11.32
C ALA A 410 4.67 -11.52 11.41
N VAL A 411 3.45 -11.34 10.91
CA VAL A 411 2.80 -10.02 10.86
C VAL A 411 2.28 -9.57 12.23
N TYR A 412 1.61 -10.45 12.99
CA TYR A 412 1.08 -10.11 14.31
C TYR A 412 2.18 -10.09 15.37
N GLY A 413 3.22 -10.92 15.23
CA GLY A 413 4.43 -10.84 16.04
C GLY A 413 5.22 -9.56 15.78
N ALA A 414 5.29 -9.08 14.53
CA ALA A 414 5.85 -7.77 14.24
C ALA A 414 5.06 -6.63 14.90
N LEU A 415 3.72 -6.68 14.87
CA LEU A 415 2.87 -5.78 15.65
C LEU A 415 3.23 -5.83 17.14
N ALA A 416 3.34 -7.03 17.72
CA ALA A 416 3.70 -7.20 19.12
C ALA A 416 5.05 -6.55 19.47
N ALA A 417 6.07 -6.82 18.66
CA ALA A 417 7.42 -6.28 18.84
C ALA A 417 7.42 -4.74 18.77
N LEU A 418 6.71 -4.15 17.80
CA LEU A 418 6.60 -2.70 17.68
C LEU A 418 5.85 -2.08 18.87
N VAL A 419 4.79 -2.71 19.35
CA VAL A 419 4.03 -2.25 20.54
C VAL A 419 4.86 -2.36 21.81
N ILE A 420 5.65 -3.42 21.99
CA ILE A 420 6.57 -3.57 23.13
C ILE A 420 7.65 -2.48 23.11
N VAL A 421 8.21 -2.17 21.94
CA VAL A 421 9.33 -1.22 21.81
C VAL A 421 8.86 0.24 21.87
N TYR A 422 7.73 0.56 21.24
CA TYR A 422 7.28 1.94 21.03
C TYR A 422 5.96 2.30 21.75
N GLY A 423 5.13 1.31 22.11
CA GLY A 423 3.82 1.52 22.74
C GLY A 423 3.88 2.00 24.19
N ARG A 424 2.92 2.85 24.59
CA ARG A 424 2.79 3.37 25.96
C ARG A 424 1.37 3.23 26.50
N GLY A 425 1.27 3.22 27.83
CA GLY A 425 0.00 3.12 28.54
C GLY A 425 -0.54 1.69 28.64
N ARG A 426 -1.63 1.55 29.39
CA ARG A 426 -2.26 0.25 29.69
C ARG A 426 -2.87 -0.44 28.46
N TRP A 427 -3.30 0.35 27.47
CA TRP A 427 -3.92 -0.15 26.24
C TRP A 427 -3.01 -1.05 25.40
N ARG A 428 -1.68 -0.95 25.57
CA ARG A 428 -0.73 -1.84 24.88
C ARG A 428 -1.00 -3.31 25.16
N TRP A 429 -1.49 -3.66 26.35
CA TRP A 429 -1.76 -5.05 26.72
C TRP A 429 -2.93 -5.64 25.95
N TRP A 430 -3.96 -4.84 25.65
CA TRP A 430 -5.06 -5.24 24.77
C TRP A 430 -4.57 -5.48 23.33
N VAL A 431 -3.66 -4.64 22.83
CA VAL A 431 -3.06 -4.85 21.49
C VAL A 431 -2.17 -6.10 21.47
N LEU A 432 -1.47 -6.41 22.57
CA LEU A 432 -0.65 -7.62 22.69
C LEU A 432 -1.48 -8.90 22.84
N ALA A 433 -2.75 -8.81 23.25
CA ALA A 433 -3.64 -9.96 23.27
C ALA A 433 -3.97 -10.45 21.84
N VAL A 434 -4.00 -9.55 20.86
CA VAL A 434 -4.28 -9.87 19.44
C VAL A 434 -3.37 -10.96 18.88
N PRO A 435 -2.02 -10.81 18.86
CA PRO A 435 -1.12 -11.86 18.37
C PRO A 435 -1.19 -13.15 19.18
N ALA A 436 -1.43 -13.06 20.49
CA ALA A 436 -1.51 -14.23 21.37
C ALA A 436 -2.74 -15.11 21.08
N VAL A 437 -3.83 -14.50 20.59
CA VAL A 437 -5.07 -15.22 20.25
C VAL A 437 -5.13 -15.58 18.77
N LEU A 438 -4.83 -14.63 17.87
CA LEU A 438 -5.04 -14.83 16.44
C LEU A 438 -4.14 -15.91 15.84
N ALA A 439 -2.86 -15.97 16.20
CA ALA A 439 -1.95 -16.96 15.61
C ALA A 439 -2.35 -18.41 15.94
N PRO A 440 -2.64 -18.77 17.21
CA PRO A 440 -3.21 -20.08 17.53
C PRO A 440 -4.58 -20.33 16.89
N ALA A 441 -5.46 -19.33 16.87
CA ALA A 441 -6.80 -19.47 16.29
C ALA A 441 -6.74 -19.75 14.77
N ILE A 442 -5.84 -19.08 14.05
CA ILE A 442 -5.55 -19.37 12.63
C ILE A 442 -4.95 -20.76 12.49
N GLY A 443 -4.05 -21.19 13.39
CA GLY A 443 -3.56 -22.57 13.42
C GLY A 443 -4.69 -23.59 13.51
N ILE A 444 -5.64 -23.39 14.41
CA ILE A 444 -6.83 -24.24 14.56
C ILE A 444 -7.67 -24.21 13.29
N SER A 445 -7.89 -23.04 12.68
CA SER A 445 -8.68 -22.96 11.45
C SER A 445 -8.02 -23.71 10.28
N ARG A 446 -6.68 -23.72 10.20
CA ARG A 446 -5.95 -24.48 9.18
C ARG A 446 -6.07 -26.00 9.33
N ILE A 447 -6.15 -26.50 10.57
CA ILE A 447 -6.44 -27.91 10.83
C ILE A 447 -7.93 -28.18 10.55
N TYR A 448 -8.82 -27.26 10.92
CA TYR A 448 -10.26 -27.37 10.69
C TYR A 448 -10.63 -27.52 9.23
N VAL A 449 -10.03 -26.72 8.35
CA VAL A 449 -10.21 -26.77 6.89
C VAL A 449 -9.45 -27.96 6.27
N ALA A 450 -8.81 -28.80 7.10
CA ALA A 450 -7.99 -29.95 6.70
C ALA A 450 -6.85 -29.58 5.73
N ALA A 451 -6.35 -28.34 5.81
CA ALA A 451 -5.25 -27.89 4.96
C ALA A 451 -3.88 -28.29 5.51
N HIS A 452 -3.77 -28.53 6.82
CA HIS A 452 -2.51 -28.82 7.52
C HIS A 452 -2.74 -29.76 8.70
N TYR A 453 -1.72 -30.55 9.04
CA TYR A 453 -1.67 -31.33 10.26
C TYR A 453 -1.28 -30.47 11.47
N PRO A 454 -1.61 -30.90 12.71
CA PRO A 454 -1.16 -30.23 13.94
C PRO A 454 0.35 -29.94 13.98
N THR A 455 1.18 -30.90 13.55
CA THR A 455 2.64 -30.70 13.49
C THR A 455 3.08 -29.63 12.47
N ASP A 456 2.38 -29.48 11.33
CA ASP A 456 2.66 -28.41 10.36
C ASP A 456 2.37 -27.02 10.95
N VAL A 457 1.31 -26.92 11.74
CA VAL A 457 0.92 -25.70 12.46
C VAL A 457 1.97 -25.36 13.51
N LEU A 458 2.41 -26.34 14.31
CA LEU A 458 3.48 -26.13 15.29
C LEU A 458 4.79 -25.68 14.63
N ALA A 459 5.14 -26.26 13.48
CA ALA A 459 6.30 -25.85 12.70
C ALA A 459 6.17 -24.42 12.16
N GLY A 460 4.98 -24.03 11.70
CA GLY A 460 4.67 -22.66 11.29
C GLY A 460 4.78 -21.66 12.45
N LEU A 461 4.28 -22.02 13.64
CA LEU A 461 4.44 -21.22 14.85
C LEU A 461 5.91 -21.04 15.22
N LEU A 462 6.70 -22.12 15.17
CA LEU A 462 8.14 -22.09 15.46
C LEU A 462 8.89 -21.20 14.47
N LEU A 463 8.64 -21.36 13.16
CA LEU A 463 9.21 -20.54 12.09
C LEU A 463 8.98 -19.06 12.38
N GLY A 464 7.70 -18.67 12.52
CA GLY A 464 7.34 -17.27 12.74
C GLY A 464 7.93 -16.71 14.04
N ALA A 465 7.82 -17.44 15.15
CA ALA A 465 8.22 -16.92 16.46
C ALA A 465 9.73 -16.70 16.56
N VAL A 466 10.53 -17.70 16.13
CA VAL A 466 12.00 -17.60 16.18
C VAL A 466 12.50 -16.54 15.20
N TRP A 467 11.92 -16.46 14.00
CA TRP A 467 12.32 -15.48 12.99
C TRP A 467 11.98 -14.04 13.40
N VAL A 468 10.76 -13.79 13.89
CA VAL A 468 10.34 -12.49 14.43
C VAL A 468 11.24 -12.07 15.58
N TRP A 469 11.53 -12.98 16.52
CA TRP A 469 12.41 -12.71 17.65
C TRP A 469 13.82 -12.30 17.18
N ALA A 470 14.40 -13.03 16.22
CA ALA A 470 15.71 -12.71 15.66
C ALA A 470 15.69 -11.33 14.97
N CYS A 471 14.68 -11.06 14.15
CA CYS A 471 14.50 -9.77 13.50
C CYS A 471 14.39 -8.62 14.51
N ALA A 472 13.56 -8.79 15.55
CA ALA A 472 13.35 -7.78 16.57
C ALA A 472 14.65 -7.53 17.36
N ARG A 473 15.37 -8.59 17.72
CA ARG A 473 16.63 -8.53 18.48
C ARG A 473 17.75 -7.78 17.75
N TYR A 474 17.79 -7.86 16.41
CA TYR A 474 18.88 -7.29 15.62
C TYR A 474 18.54 -5.97 14.92
N LEU A 475 17.25 -5.71 14.61
CA LEU A 475 16.82 -4.53 13.86
C LEU A 475 16.24 -3.42 14.77
N LEU A 476 15.49 -3.81 15.81
CA LEU A 476 14.86 -2.86 16.72
C LEU A 476 15.80 -2.45 17.87
N PRO A 477 15.67 -1.21 18.39
CA PRO A 477 16.39 -0.80 19.58
C PRO A 477 15.86 -1.53 20.83
N PRO A 478 16.66 -1.64 21.91
CA PRO A 478 16.18 -2.18 23.18
C PRO A 478 14.94 -1.45 23.69
N PRO A 479 13.98 -2.15 24.34
CA PRO A 479 12.82 -1.54 24.95
C PRO A 479 13.21 -0.36 25.85
N GLY A 480 12.48 0.76 25.77
CA GLY A 480 12.76 1.98 26.53
C GLY A 480 13.80 2.94 25.92
N ARG A 481 14.71 2.49 25.04
CA ARG A 481 15.63 3.39 24.31
C ARG A 481 15.03 3.98 23.03
N GLY A 482 14.16 3.23 22.33
CA GLY A 482 13.44 3.74 21.15
C GLY A 482 12.60 4.98 21.44
N VAL A 483 12.11 5.07 22.68
CA VAL A 483 11.35 6.19 23.23
C VAL A 483 12.19 7.47 23.37
N ARG A 484 13.40 7.38 23.96
CA ARG A 484 14.25 8.55 24.21
C ARG A 484 14.73 9.20 22.91
N ALA A 485 15.01 8.41 21.88
CA ALA A 485 15.38 8.93 20.55
C ALA A 485 14.21 9.67 19.88
N GLY A 486 13.00 9.11 19.95
CA GLY A 486 11.79 9.77 19.41
C GLY A 486 11.42 11.05 20.14
N THR A 487 11.49 11.06 21.48
CA THR A 487 11.20 12.27 22.29
C THR A 487 12.30 13.31 22.22
N ALA A 488 13.58 12.93 22.17
CA ALA A 488 14.68 13.88 22.01
C ALA A 488 14.64 14.55 20.63
N ALA A 489 14.35 13.78 19.58
CA ALA A 489 14.17 14.34 18.25
C ALA A 489 12.92 15.22 18.16
N ALA A 490 11.83 14.90 18.88
CA ALA A 490 10.64 15.77 18.96
C ALA A 490 10.89 17.05 19.80
N ALA A 491 11.62 16.94 20.91
CA ALA A 491 11.94 18.06 21.81
C ALA A 491 12.97 19.03 21.21
N ALA A 492 13.97 18.53 20.47
CA ALA A 492 14.89 19.36 19.70
C ALA A 492 14.18 20.15 18.58
N ARG A 493 13.08 19.59 18.05
CA ARG A 493 12.25 20.19 16.98
C ARG A 493 11.17 21.16 17.47
N GLY A 494 10.98 21.31 18.79
CA GLY A 494 10.09 22.31 19.38
C GLY A 494 10.83 23.53 19.95
N ARG A 495 12.17 23.58 19.80
CA ARG A 495 13.05 24.66 20.27
C ARG A 495 13.80 25.38 19.13
N MET A 496 13.56 24.96 17.89
CA MET A 496 13.87 25.70 16.65
C MET A 496 12.52 26.09 16.04
#